data_AF-A0A0S9L9C4-F1
#
_entry.id   AF-A0A0S9L9C4-F1
#
_cell.length_a   1.000
_cell.length_b   1.000
_cell.length_c   1.000
_cell.angle_alpha   90.00
_cell.angle_beta   90.00
_cell.angle_gamma   90.00
#
_symmetry.space_group_name_H-M   'P 1'
#
loop_
_entity.id
_entity.type
_entity.pdbx_description
1 polymer ?
#
loop_
_entity_poly.entity_id
_entity_poly.type
_entity_poly.pdbx_seq_one_letter_code
_entity_poly.pdbx_strand_id
1 'polypeptide(L)'
;MSTEAYFHGDSGTVRFWVQLDQAPIGAMVRKETLHYRYRPLAVNDDPLETYRDNAAEIDSAVRRRVAAGSAEPILLRDADIAPRPGAGTGR
;
A
#
# COMPACT_ATOMS: atom_id res chain seq x y z
N MET A 1 -1.21 -4.09 19.52
CA MET A 1 -2.38 -4.70 18.87
C MET A 1 -2.21 -4.45 17.39
N SER A 2 -2.02 -5.50 16.59
CA SER A 2 -1.91 -5.38 15.13
C SER A 2 -3.32 -5.24 14.57
N THR A 3 -3.69 -4.06 14.09
CA THR A 3 -4.99 -3.86 13.44
C THR A 3 -4.96 -4.59 12.10
N GLU A 4 -5.79 -5.63 11.95
CA GLU A 4 -5.85 -6.39 10.70
C GLU A 4 -6.31 -5.51 9.52
N ALA A 5 -5.70 -5.74 8.37
CA ALA A 5 -6.13 -5.11 7.13
C ALA A 5 -7.52 -5.62 6.75
N TYR A 6 -8.39 -4.71 6.30
CA TYR A 6 -9.73 -5.06 5.82
C TYR A 6 -10.07 -4.33 4.53
N PHE A 7 -10.90 -4.95 3.71
CA PHE A 7 -11.41 -4.36 2.49
C PHE A 7 -12.70 -3.57 2.77
N HIS A 8 -12.68 -2.27 2.47
CA HIS A 8 -13.85 -1.40 2.54
C HIS A 8 -14.54 -1.36 1.18
N GLY A 9 -15.55 -2.22 1.00
CA GLY A 9 -16.24 -2.42 -0.28
C GLY A 9 -16.87 -1.15 -0.86
N ASP A 10 -17.45 -0.30 0.00
CA ASP A 10 -18.09 0.96 -0.40
C ASP A 10 -17.11 1.95 -1.05
N SER A 11 -15.86 1.99 -0.56
CA SER A 11 -14.81 2.87 -1.10
C SER A 11 -13.86 2.17 -2.04
N GLY A 12 -14.00 0.85 -2.24
CA GLY A 12 -13.07 0.05 -3.05
C GLY A 12 -11.61 0.11 -2.57
N THR A 13 -11.36 0.26 -1.26
CA THR A 13 -10.01 0.40 -0.70
C THR A 13 -9.73 -0.65 0.37
N VAL A 14 -8.51 -1.19 0.39
CA VAL A 14 -7.98 -1.97 1.51
C VAL A 14 -7.37 -0.99 2.50
N ARG A 15 -7.89 -1.00 3.72
CA ARG A 15 -7.38 -0.20 4.85
C ARG A 15 -6.52 -1.07 5.73
N PHE A 16 -5.36 -0.57 6.12
CA PHE A 16 -4.38 -1.31 6.90
C PHE A 16 -3.54 -0.34 7.73
N TRP A 17 -2.79 -0.90 8.67
CA TRP A 17 -1.93 -0.15 9.57
C TRP A 17 -0.51 -0.67 9.47
N VAL A 18 0.43 0.25 9.29
CA VAL A 18 1.86 -0.07 9.30
C VAL A 18 2.43 0.39 10.62
N GLN A 19 3.10 -0.52 11.33
CA GLN A 19 3.83 -0.15 12.53
C GLN A 19 5.08 0.64 12.11
N LEU A 20 5.10 1.94 12.41
CA LEU A 20 6.27 2.80 12.32
C LEU A 20 6.61 3.36 13.69
N ASP A 21 7.90 3.40 14.02
CA ASP A 21 8.49 3.95 15.24
C ASP A 21 7.59 3.91 16.48
N GLN A 22 6.79 4.96 16.68
CA GLN A 22 6.03 5.21 17.90
C GLN A 22 4.52 4.92 17.79
N ALA A 23 3.96 4.84 16.57
CA ALA A 23 2.52 4.69 16.37
C ALA A 23 2.17 3.95 15.06
N PRO A 24 1.11 3.13 15.05
CA PRO A 24 0.62 2.52 13.83
C PRO A 24 0.05 3.61 12.91
N ILE A 25 0.62 3.75 11.72
CA ILE A 25 0.20 4.72 10.71
C ILE A 25 -0.92 4.10 9.87
N GLY A 26 -2.03 4.82 9.77
CA GLY A 26 -3.17 4.43 8.94
C GLY A 26 -2.88 4.63 7.46
N ALA A 27 -2.96 3.56 6.69
CA ALA A 27 -2.77 3.59 5.24
C ALA A 27 -3.94 2.92 4.52
N MET A 28 -4.13 3.34 3.27
CA MET A 28 -5.15 2.78 2.41
C MET A 28 -4.63 2.65 0.98
N VAL A 29 -5.01 1.56 0.32
CA VAL A 29 -4.68 1.29 -1.09
C VAL A 29 -5.95 0.93 -1.83
N ARG A 30 -6.11 1.43 -3.06
CA ARG A 30 -7.28 1.11 -3.89
C ARG A 30 -7.19 -0.30 -4.45
N LYS A 31 -8.33 -1.00 -4.57
CA LYS A 31 -8.40 -2.30 -5.25
C LYS A 31 -7.90 -2.19 -6.69
N GLU A 32 -8.19 -1.09 -7.37
CA GLU A 32 -7.73 -0.84 -8.75
C GLU A 32 -6.21 -0.78 -8.80
N THR A 33 -5.57 -0.12 -7.83
CA THR A 33 -4.11 -0.08 -7.73
C THR A 33 -3.53 -1.47 -7.52
N LEU A 34 -4.11 -2.27 -6.62
CA LEU A 34 -3.65 -3.65 -6.41
C LEU A 34 -3.82 -4.51 -7.66
N HIS A 35 -4.99 -4.42 -8.29
CA HIS A 35 -5.33 -5.17 -9.49
C HIS A 35 -4.40 -4.80 -10.65
N TYR A 36 -4.32 -3.52 -11.05
CA TYR A 36 -3.47 -3.11 -12.17
C TYR A 36 -1.98 -3.36 -11.93
N ARG A 37 -1.50 -3.26 -10.68
CA ARG A 37 -0.08 -3.37 -10.35
C ARG A 37 0.41 -4.81 -10.21
N TYR A 38 -0.39 -5.68 -9.59
CA TYR A 38 0.02 -7.04 -9.26
C TYR A 38 -0.68 -8.09 -10.13
N ARG A 39 -1.93 -7.85 -10.53
CA ARG A 39 -2.75 -8.84 -11.24
C ARG A 39 -3.60 -8.22 -12.37
N PRO A 40 -2.99 -7.53 -13.35
CA PRO A 40 -3.74 -6.79 -14.37
C PRO A 40 -4.57 -7.68 -15.31
N LEU A 41 -4.32 -8.99 -15.33
CA LEU A 41 -5.01 -9.96 -16.20
C LEU A 41 -6.05 -10.81 -15.48
N ALA A 42 -6.20 -10.70 -14.15
CA ALA A 42 -7.11 -11.56 -13.41
C ALA A 42 -8.47 -10.88 -13.18
N VAL A 43 -9.54 -11.65 -13.33
CA VAL A 43 -10.91 -11.11 -13.44
C VAL A 43 -11.65 -11.14 -12.10
N ASN A 44 -11.19 -11.98 -11.16
CA ASN A 44 -11.78 -12.17 -9.83
C ASN A 44 -10.71 -12.06 -8.74
N ASP A 45 -9.82 -11.08 -8.85
CA ASP A 45 -8.81 -10.89 -7.80
C ASP A 45 -9.45 -10.42 -6.51
N ASP A 46 -9.12 -11.12 -5.43
CA ASP A 46 -9.45 -10.65 -4.11
C ASP A 46 -8.43 -9.59 -3.68
N PRO A 47 -8.84 -8.32 -3.49
CA PRO A 47 -7.91 -7.25 -3.20
C PRO A 47 -7.24 -7.45 -1.84
N LEU A 48 -7.91 -8.11 -0.89
CA LEU A 48 -7.32 -8.39 0.41
C LEU A 48 -6.26 -9.49 0.34
N GLU A 49 -6.49 -10.53 -0.48
CA GLU A 49 -5.48 -11.55 -0.75
C GLU A 49 -4.27 -10.96 -1.48
N THR A 50 -4.51 -10.16 -2.52
CA THR A 50 -3.44 -9.48 -3.28
C THR A 50 -2.62 -8.56 -2.37
N TYR A 51 -3.28 -7.83 -1.48
CA TYR A 51 -2.61 -7.04 -0.45
C TYR A 51 -1.75 -7.92 0.46
N ARG A 52 -2.27 -9.04 0.97
CA ARG A 52 -1.54 -9.93 1.89
C ARG A 52 -0.29 -10.53 1.23
N ASP A 53 -0.42 -10.97 -0.01
CA ASP A 53 0.68 -11.52 -0.82
C ASP A 53 1.80 -10.48 -1.04
N ASN A 54 1.43 -9.19 -1.13
CA ASN A 54 2.34 -8.09 -1.42
C ASN A 54 2.54 -7.13 -0.24
N ALA A 55 2.18 -7.57 0.98
CA ALA A 55 2.11 -6.69 2.15
C ALA A 55 3.46 -6.05 2.47
N ALA A 56 4.56 -6.77 2.30
CA ALA A 56 5.92 -6.27 2.54
C ALA A 56 6.33 -5.13 1.59
N GLU A 57 5.96 -5.20 0.31
CA GLU A 57 6.24 -4.14 -0.68
C GLU A 57 5.40 -2.89 -0.39
N ILE A 58 4.13 -3.11 -0.06
CA ILE A 58 3.17 -2.06 0.29
C ILE A 58 3.57 -1.36 1.59
N ASP A 59 3.98 -2.10 2.62
CA ASP A 59 4.51 -1.59 3.89
C ASP A 59 5.73 -0.69 3.66
N SER A 60 6.66 -1.15 2.81
CA SER A 60 7.83 -0.36 2.41
C SER A 60 7.46 0.91 1.63
N ALA A 61 6.37 0.91 0.87
CA ALA A 61 5.85 2.11 0.21
C ALA A 61 5.26 3.11 1.23
N VAL A 62 4.52 2.63 2.24
CA VAL A 62 4.04 3.48 3.34
C VAL A 62 5.21 4.11 4.08
N ARG A 63 6.24 3.34 4.43
CA ARG A 63 7.42 3.86 5.12
C ARG A 63 8.12 4.96 4.35
N ARG A 64 8.27 4.79 3.03
CA ARG A 64 8.84 5.84 2.14
C ARG A 64 7.98 7.10 2.13
N ARG A 65 6.66 6.96 2.07
CA ARG A 65 5.70 8.08 2.11
C ARG A 65 5.75 8.84 3.44
N VAL A 66 5.84 8.12 4.57
CA VAL A 66 5.99 8.73 5.90
C VAL A 66 7.31 9.48 5.99
N ALA A 67 8.42 8.87 5.57
CA ALA A 67 9.73 9.52 5.56
C ALA A 67 9.76 10.78 4.67
N ALA A 68 8.94 10.82 3.61
CA ALA A 68 8.77 11.98 2.75
C ALA A 68 7.81 13.06 3.33
N GLY A 69 7.24 12.85 4.52
CA GLY A 69 6.36 13.82 5.19
C GLY A 69 4.91 13.80 4.71
N SER A 70 4.41 12.67 4.20
CA SER A 70 3.00 12.56 3.78
C SER A 70 2.04 12.68 4.95
N ALA A 71 0.92 13.37 4.74
CA ALA A 71 -0.15 13.49 5.73
C ALA A 71 -0.99 12.21 5.84
N GLU A 72 -1.38 11.88 7.06
CA GLU A 72 -2.24 10.73 7.36
C GLU A 72 -3.73 11.07 7.17
N PRO A 73 -4.56 10.13 6.67
CA PRO A 73 -4.22 8.77 6.26
C PRO A 73 -3.50 8.70 4.90
N ILE A 74 -2.50 7.82 4.80
CA ILE A 74 -1.69 7.68 3.58
C ILE A 74 -2.45 6.88 2.53
N LEU A 75 -2.90 7.55 1.48
CA LEU A 75 -3.47 6.90 0.29
C LEU A 75 -2.35 6.50 -0.67
N LEU A 76 -2.00 5.23 -0.69
CA LEU A 76 -1.06 4.67 -1.68
C LEU A 76 -1.71 4.62 -3.06
N ARG A 77 -0.98 5.13 -4.04
CA ARG A 77 -1.29 5.04 -5.47
C ARG A 77 -0.26 4.13 -6.13
N ASP A 78 -0.54 3.75 -7.38
CA ASP A 78 0.36 2.94 -8.19
C ASP A 78 1.80 3.49 -8.21
N ALA A 79 1.94 4.79 -8.44
CA ALA A 79 3.23 5.49 -8.47
C ALA A 79 4.03 5.40 -7.15
N ASP A 80 3.37 5.11 -6.02
CA ASP A 80 4.01 5.03 -4.71
C ASP A 80 4.48 3.61 -4.38
N ILE A 81 3.82 2.62 -4.96
CA ILE A 81 4.18 1.21 -4.86
C ILE A 81 5.35 0.95 -5.82
N ALA A 82 6.50 1.46 -5.38
CA ALA A 82 7.83 1.38 -5.99
C ALA A 82 7.90 1.51 -7.54
N PRO A 83 8.58 2.54 -8.07
CA PRO A 83 9.38 2.30 -9.26
C PRO A 83 10.56 1.38 -8.90
N ARG A 84 10.96 0.53 -9.87
CA ARG A 84 12.13 -0.37 -9.83
C ARG A 84 13.32 0.29 -9.11
N PRO A 85 14.08 -0.43 -8.26
CA PRO A 85 15.28 0.14 -7.62
C PRO A 85 16.22 0.68 -8.71
N GLY A 86 16.42 2.00 -8.75
CA GLY A 86 17.24 2.64 -9.79
C GLY A 86 17.10 4.15 -9.98
N ALA A 87 16.11 4.84 -9.39
CA ALA A 87 16.02 6.31 -9.49
C ALA A 87 16.54 6.98 -8.22
N GLY A 88 17.88 7.00 -8.05
CA GLY A 88 18.51 7.73 -6.95
C GLY A 88 19.86 7.17 -6.53
N THR A 89 20.83 7.15 -7.44
CA THR A 89 22.23 7.24 -7.03
C THR A 89 22.81 8.44 -7.75
N GLY A 90 23.26 9.41 -6.95
CA GLY A 90 23.49 10.77 -7.39
C GLY A 90 24.66 10.95 -8.37
N ARG A 91 24.63 12.12 -8.99
CA ARG A 91 25.76 13.05 -9.03
C ARG A 91 25.26 14.43 -9.37
#